data_AF-A0A7C4XKN6-F1
#
_entry.id   AF-A0A7C4XKN6-F1
#
_cell.length_a   1.000
_cell.length_b   1.000
_cell.length_c   1.000
_cell.angle_alpha   90.00
_cell.angle_beta   90.00
_cell.angle_gamma   90.00
#
_symmetry.space_group_name_H-M   'P 1'
#
loop_
_entity.id
_entity.type
_entity.pdbx_description
1 polymer ?
#
loop_
_entity_poly.entity_id
_entity_poly.type
_entity_poly.pdbx_seq_one_letter_code
_entity_poly.pdbx_strand_id
1 'polypeptide(L)'
;MKRFTGIMRNTRQDRAVAEIIGTILVFAILVSVFTAFVAWYVPTTGTANEQAYQNSALTAFSELTAKLSSDTIQNGSTLVQDVPLGIAGVPPFQPSTPTQISSDPSSSVFNFSLSFNLTVNYTITGNIARSTNSSVNLTGKGYLMEFGLTNFVSPESFMIQDGDLVTSYGLPGQSVSYGPMPVFISNNTSKPALKTSAISVAGYPVTLSQVGSVLVTMAVSNYSAFSYSVGHQYLIGGNLSVVNSISVSNYHYYVRTPYYSQWNYSLYSSLNSSATAFNPHPAGTLWKDGNFTVTVGSGSISIFEKRVSVSSIQFQSYVVRIIGT
;
A
#
# COMPACT_ATOMS: atom_id res chain seq x y z
N MET A 1 4.53 38.61 -93.52
CA MET A 1 4.40 39.16 -92.15
C MET A 1 3.90 38.05 -91.22
N LYS A 2 4.27 38.11 -89.94
CA LYS A 2 4.52 36.99 -89.00
C LYS A 2 3.42 35.91 -88.84
N ARG A 3 3.89 34.66 -88.78
CA ARG A 3 3.17 33.41 -88.43
C ARG A 3 2.62 33.47 -86.99
N PHE A 4 1.35 33.09 -86.81
CA PHE A 4 0.80 32.67 -85.53
C PHE A 4 1.24 31.23 -85.27
N THR A 5 2.17 31.04 -84.33
CA THR A 5 2.50 29.74 -83.76
C THR A 5 1.45 29.41 -82.70
N GLY A 6 0.44 28.62 -83.09
CA GLY A 6 -0.47 27.99 -82.14
C GLY A 6 0.30 26.99 -81.29
N ILE A 7 0.46 27.29 -80.00
CA ILE A 7 0.95 26.32 -79.01
C ILE A 7 -0.15 25.26 -78.89
N MET A 8 0.08 24.08 -79.47
CA MET A 8 -0.76 22.91 -79.21
C MET A 8 -0.67 22.59 -77.71
N ARG A 9 -1.72 22.94 -76.97
CA ARG A 9 -1.89 22.61 -75.56
C ARG A 9 -2.08 21.09 -75.46
N ASN A 10 -1.11 20.40 -74.90
CA ASN A 10 -1.09 18.94 -74.79
C ASN A 10 -2.05 18.49 -73.67
N THR A 11 -3.35 18.56 -73.95
CA THR A 11 -4.45 18.30 -72.99
C THR A 11 -4.41 16.92 -72.35
N ARG A 12 -3.69 15.95 -72.93
CA ARG A 12 -3.45 14.63 -72.32
C ARG A 12 -2.35 14.66 -71.25
N GLN A 13 -1.28 15.43 -71.45
CA GLN A 13 -0.24 15.62 -70.42
C GLN A 13 -0.78 16.45 -69.24
N ASP A 14 -1.55 17.50 -69.50
CA ASP A 14 -2.16 18.32 -68.44
C ASP A 14 -3.14 17.51 -67.57
N ARG A 15 -3.88 16.56 -68.17
CA ARG A 15 -4.81 15.68 -67.46
C ARG A 15 -4.09 14.62 -66.62
N ALA A 16 -3.02 14.02 -67.13
CA ALA A 16 -2.20 13.07 -66.39
C ALA A 16 -1.48 13.72 -65.19
N VAL A 17 -0.97 14.95 -65.37
CA VAL A 17 -0.35 15.71 -64.28
C VAL A 17 -1.39 16.08 -63.21
N ALA A 18 -2.60 16.49 -63.61
CA ALA A 18 -3.68 16.80 -62.67
C ALA A 18 -4.13 15.56 -61.85
N GLU A 19 -4.18 14.38 -62.46
CA GLU A 19 -4.52 13.11 -61.81
C GLU A 19 -3.46 12.68 -60.79
N ILE A 20 -2.17 12.83 -61.14
CA ILE A 20 -1.05 12.55 -60.23
C ILE A 20 -1.07 13.53 -59.03
N ILE A 21 -1.22 14.82 -59.28
CA ILE A 21 -1.29 15.84 -58.22
C ILE A 21 -2.50 15.60 -57.31
N GLY A 22 -3.66 15.29 -57.89
CA GLY A 22 -4.88 14.97 -57.13
C GLY A 22 -4.70 13.74 -56.24
N THR A 23 -4.07 12.69 -56.76
CA THR A 23 -3.80 11.45 -56.00
C THR A 23 -2.82 11.69 -54.85
N ILE A 24 -1.75 12.45 -55.09
CA ILE A 24 -0.78 12.82 -54.04
C ILE A 24 -1.47 13.63 -52.95
N LEU A 25 -2.35 14.56 -53.32
CA LEU A 25 -3.07 15.40 -52.36
C LEU A 25 -4.05 14.58 -51.52
N VAL A 26 -4.79 13.64 -52.13
CA VAL A 26 -5.66 12.71 -51.38
C VAL A 26 -4.84 11.84 -50.43
N PHE A 27 -3.70 11.31 -50.88
CA PHE A 27 -2.82 10.51 -50.03
C PHE A 27 -2.24 11.32 -48.87
N ALA A 28 -1.82 12.56 -49.12
CA ALA A 28 -1.35 13.47 -48.08
C ALA A 28 -2.45 13.75 -47.04
N ILE A 29 -3.68 14.02 -47.47
CA ILE A 29 -4.81 14.22 -46.55
C ILE A 29 -5.07 12.94 -45.72
N LEU A 30 -5.11 11.77 -46.37
CA LEU A 30 -5.33 10.50 -45.66
C LEU A 30 -4.24 10.22 -44.63
N VAL A 31 -2.97 10.40 -45.00
CA VAL A 31 -1.84 10.23 -44.07
C VAL A 31 -1.90 11.25 -42.94
N SER A 32 -2.23 12.51 -43.22
CA SER A 32 -2.38 13.53 -42.18
C SER A 32 -3.51 13.21 -41.21
N VAL A 33 -4.68 12.80 -41.70
CA VAL A 33 -5.83 12.42 -40.86
C VAL A 33 -5.50 11.16 -40.05
N PHE A 34 -4.89 10.16 -40.66
CA PHE A 34 -4.47 8.94 -39.96
C PHE A 34 -3.42 9.23 -38.88
N THR A 35 -2.42 10.06 -39.19
CA THR A 35 -1.38 10.44 -38.23
C THR A 35 -1.97 11.25 -37.08
N ALA A 36 -2.87 12.20 -37.36
CA ALA A 36 -3.56 12.96 -36.33
C ALA A 36 -4.43 12.06 -35.44
N PHE A 37 -5.12 11.08 -36.04
CA PHE A 37 -5.87 10.08 -35.30
C PHE A 37 -4.95 9.26 -34.37
N VAL A 38 -3.84 8.71 -34.87
CA VAL A 38 -2.89 7.92 -34.06
C VAL A 38 -2.28 8.77 -32.94
N ALA A 39 -1.87 10.00 -33.26
CA ALA A 39 -1.25 10.92 -32.31
C ALA A 39 -2.18 11.32 -31.16
N TRP A 40 -3.49 11.33 -31.37
CA TRP A 40 -4.47 11.62 -30.33
C TRP A 40 -4.97 10.34 -29.63
N TYR A 41 -5.32 9.32 -30.40
CA TYR A 41 -5.94 8.08 -29.91
C TYR A 41 -4.99 7.26 -29.05
N VAL A 42 -3.72 7.12 -29.46
CA VAL A 42 -2.76 6.26 -28.74
C VAL A 42 -2.45 6.76 -27.34
N PRO A 43 -2.05 8.04 -27.14
CA PRO A 43 -1.80 8.54 -25.79
C PRO A 43 -3.07 8.58 -24.94
N THR A 44 -4.20 9.01 -25.49
CA THR A 44 -5.46 9.14 -24.73
C THR A 44 -5.94 7.78 -24.20
N THR A 45 -5.95 6.77 -25.07
CA THR A 45 -6.37 5.41 -24.70
C THR A 45 -5.34 4.75 -23.78
N GLY A 46 -4.04 4.94 -24.06
CA GLY A 46 -2.96 4.43 -23.24
C GLY A 46 -2.98 4.98 -21.81
N THR A 47 -3.14 6.29 -21.64
CA THR A 47 -3.32 6.93 -20.33
C THR A 47 -4.53 6.37 -19.59
N ALA A 48 -5.68 6.22 -20.27
CA ALA A 48 -6.89 5.70 -19.63
C ALA A 48 -6.71 4.25 -19.14
N ASN A 49 -6.06 3.40 -19.94
CA ASN A 49 -5.80 2.01 -19.57
C ASN A 49 -4.80 1.88 -18.41
N GLU A 50 -3.73 2.68 -18.41
CA GLU A 50 -2.74 2.68 -17.34
C GLU A 50 -3.32 3.20 -16.01
N GLN A 51 -4.13 4.26 -16.05
CA GLN A 51 -4.85 4.75 -14.88
C GLN A 51 -5.88 3.74 -14.35
N ALA A 52 -6.61 3.07 -15.25
CA ALA A 52 -7.56 2.03 -14.86
C ALA A 52 -6.84 0.87 -14.14
N TYR A 53 -5.67 0.47 -14.64
CA TYR A 53 -4.83 -0.52 -13.96
C TYR A 53 -4.38 -0.05 -12.57
N GLN A 54 -3.79 1.14 -12.44
CA GLN A 54 -3.30 1.67 -11.16
C GLN A 54 -4.42 1.77 -10.11
N ASN A 55 -5.60 2.25 -10.51
CA ASN A 55 -6.78 2.32 -9.62
C ASN A 55 -7.26 0.94 -9.18
N SER A 56 -7.22 -0.04 -10.08
CA SER A 56 -7.63 -1.42 -9.78
C SER A 56 -6.64 -2.08 -8.82
N ALA A 57 -5.33 -1.89 -9.04
CA ALA A 57 -4.26 -2.38 -8.17
C ALA A 57 -4.34 -1.76 -6.77
N LEU A 58 -4.51 -0.44 -6.68
CA LEU A 58 -4.73 0.27 -5.42
C LEU A 58 -5.93 -0.28 -4.65
N THR A 59 -7.04 -0.53 -5.35
CA THR A 59 -8.26 -1.09 -4.75
C THR A 59 -8.00 -2.48 -4.20
N ALA A 60 -7.40 -3.38 -4.99
CA ALA A 60 -7.09 -4.74 -4.58
C ALA A 60 -6.17 -4.78 -3.33
N PHE A 61 -5.14 -3.93 -3.30
CA PHE A 61 -4.24 -3.83 -2.15
C PHE A 61 -4.90 -3.19 -0.93
N SER A 62 -5.77 -2.20 -1.12
CA SER A 62 -6.54 -1.60 -0.02
C SER A 62 -7.51 -2.60 0.60
N GLU A 63 -8.20 -3.40 -0.21
CA GLU A 63 -9.06 -4.49 0.25
C GLU A 63 -8.27 -5.56 1.00
N LEU A 64 -7.08 -5.91 0.50
CA LEU A 64 -6.21 -6.86 1.18
C LEU A 64 -5.74 -6.33 2.54
N THR A 65 -5.31 -5.08 2.61
CA THR A 65 -4.96 -4.42 3.88
C THR A 65 -6.15 -4.37 4.85
N ALA A 66 -7.36 -4.12 4.36
CA ALA A 66 -8.58 -4.18 5.19
C ALA A 66 -8.84 -5.60 5.71
N LYS A 67 -8.63 -6.63 4.88
CA LYS A 67 -8.73 -8.04 5.30
C LYS A 67 -7.69 -8.37 6.38
N LEU A 68 -6.42 -7.96 6.18
CA LEU A 68 -5.32 -8.15 7.14
C LEU A 68 -5.59 -7.44 8.48
N SER A 69 -6.24 -6.29 8.46
CA SER A 69 -6.55 -5.55 9.70
C SER A 69 -7.84 -6.01 10.39
N SER A 70 -8.52 -7.03 9.87
CA SER A 70 -9.77 -7.53 10.43
C SER A 70 -9.57 -8.23 11.78
N ASP A 71 -10.44 -7.90 12.73
CA ASP A 71 -10.51 -8.57 14.03
C ASP A 71 -11.02 -10.03 13.93
N THR A 72 -11.48 -10.47 12.75
CA THR A 72 -11.96 -11.84 12.50
C THR A 72 -10.85 -12.84 12.16
N ILE A 73 -9.63 -12.35 11.89
CA ILE A 73 -8.50 -13.22 11.60
C ILE A 73 -8.15 -14.08 12.82
N GLN A 74 -7.94 -15.37 12.57
CA GLN A 74 -7.49 -16.34 13.57
C GLN A 74 -6.45 -17.31 12.97
N ASN A 75 -5.80 -18.09 13.81
CA ASN A 75 -4.89 -19.14 13.36
C ASN A 75 -5.60 -20.12 12.40
N GLY A 76 -4.98 -20.40 11.24
CA GLY A 76 -5.58 -21.25 10.20
C GLY A 76 -6.56 -20.55 9.26
N SER A 77 -6.80 -19.25 9.45
CA SER A 77 -7.60 -18.46 8.48
C SER A 77 -6.91 -18.41 7.11
N THR A 78 -7.72 -18.33 6.06
CA THR A 78 -7.22 -18.11 4.69
C THR A 78 -7.76 -16.78 4.18
N LEU A 79 -6.85 -15.94 3.69
CA LEU A 79 -7.16 -14.66 3.05
C LEU A 79 -7.01 -14.83 1.55
N VAL A 80 -7.98 -14.33 0.80
CA VAL A 80 -8.01 -14.44 -0.66
C VAL A 80 -8.25 -13.06 -1.24
N GLN A 81 -7.41 -12.65 -2.18
CA GLN A 81 -7.56 -11.40 -2.92
C GLN A 81 -7.31 -11.62 -4.41
N ASP A 82 -8.21 -11.12 -5.24
CA ASP A 82 -7.96 -11.01 -6.68
C ASP A 82 -7.13 -9.75 -6.93
N VAL A 83 -5.98 -9.93 -7.58
CA VAL A 83 -5.04 -8.85 -7.91
C VAL A 83 -4.99 -8.70 -9.42
N PRO A 84 -5.33 -7.51 -9.97
CA PRO A 84 -5.26 -7.28 -11.40
C PRO A 84 -3.80 -7.36 -11.85
N LEU A 85 -3.52 -8.12 -12.90
CA LEU A 85 -2.19 -8.20 -13.50
C LEU A 85 -2.29 -7.84 -14.96
N GLY A 86 -1.43 -6.95 -15.42
CA GLY A 86 -1.40 -6.50 -16.80
C GLY A 86 -2.18 -5.22 -17.05
N ILE A 87 -1.64 -4.44 -17.97
CA ILE A 87 -2.19 -3.17 -18.46
C ILE A 87 -2.80 -3.45 -19.83
N ALA A 88 -4.04 -3.02 -20.04
CA ALA A 88 -4.70 -3.14 -21.33
C ALA A 88 -3.93 -2.35 -22.40
N GLY A 89 -3.66 -3.00 -23.54
CA GLY A 89 -3.03 -2.35 -24.68
C GLY A 89 -3.93 -1.35 -25.38
N VAL A 90 -3.44 -0.71 -26.44
CA VAL A 90 -4.22 0.21 -27.28
C VAL A 90 -4.48 -0.44 -28.64
N PRO A 91 -5.61 -1.13 -28.86
CA PRO A 91 -5.88 -1.79 -30.13
C PRO A 91 -6.01 -0.80 -31.30
N PRO A 92 -5.54 -1.12 -32.52
CA PRO A 92 -4.72 -2.28 -32.88
C PRO A 92 -3.20 -2.04 -32.69
N PHE A 93 -2.80 -0.91 -32.10
CA PHE A 93 -1.41 -0.43 -32.08
C PHE A 93 -0.52 -1.12 -31.06
N GLN A 94 -1.06 -1.50 -29.90
CA GLN A 94 -0.31 -2.11 -28.80
C GLN A 94 -1.11 -3.24 -28.15
N PRO A 95 -0.51 -4.42 -27.92
CA PRO A 95 -1.12 -5.48 -27.12
C PRO A 95 -1.08 -5.13 -25.62
N SER A 96 -1.78 -5.89 -24.80
CA SER A 96 -1.70 -5.78 -23.34
C SER A 96 -0.30 -6.15 -22.84
N THR A 97 0.19 -5.42 -21.83
CA THR A 97 1.51 -5.59 -21.23
C THR A 97 1.35 -6.27 -19.87
N PRO A 98 2.12 -7.32 -19.54
CA PRO A 98 2.02 -7.94 -18.22
C PRO A 98 2.57 -7.03 -17.12
N THR A 99 1.99 -7.12 -15.92
CA THR A 99 2.56 -6.53 -14.70
C THR A 99 2.99 -7.64 -13.75
N GLN A 100 3.53 -7.29 -12.59
CA GLN A 100 4.06 -8.27 -11.64
C GLN A 100 3.53 -8.05 -10.24
N ILE A 101 3.22 -9.16 -9.56
CA ILE A 101 3.11 -9.22 -8.11
C ILE A 101 4.26 -10.06 -7.57
N SER A 102 4.80 -9.63 -6.44
CA SER A 102 5.92 -10.27 -5.78
C SER A 102 5.76 -10.26 -4.28
N SER A 103 6.25 -11.30 -3.63
CA SER A 103 6.44 -11.33 -2.18
C SER A 103 7.88 -11.65 -1.89
N ASP A 104 8.48 -10.93 -0.94
CA ASP A 104 9.79 -11.27 -0.42
C ASP A 104 9.73 -11.41 1.11
N PRO A 105 9.49 -12.62 1.62
CA PRO A 105 9.46 -12.91 3.06
C PRO A 105 10.82 -12.77 3.75
N SER A 106 11.91 -12.73 2.96
CA SER A 106 13.29 -12.72 3.47
C SER A 106 13.96 -11.35 3.42
N SER A 107 13.27 -10.37 2.83
CA SER A 107 13.77 -9.04 2.55
C SER A 107 14.44 -8.38 3.76
N SER A 108 15.64 -7.85 3.54
CA SER A 108 16.31 -6.91 4.46
C SER A 108 15.81 -5.48 4.30
N VAL A 109 15.04 -5.21 3.23
CA VAL A 109 14.48 -3.89 2.89
C VAL A 109 13.40 -3.50 3.89
N PHE A 110 12.59 -4.47 4.34
CA PHE A 110 11.57 -4.25 5.36
C PHE A 110 11.71 -5.22 6.53
N ASN A 111 11.84 -4.68 7.74
CA ASN A 111 11.75 -5.44 8.98
C ASN A 111 11.18 -4.57 10.10
N PHE A 112 10.52 -5.21 11.06
CA PHE A 112 10.00 -4.57 12.25
C PHE A 112 10.35 -5.36 13.51
N SER A 113 10.32 -4.67 14.64
CA SER A 113 10.34 -5.27 15.96
C SER A 113 9.35 -4.58 16.88
N LEU A 114 8.60 -5.36 17.65
CA LEU A 114 7.64 -4.87 18.63
C LEU A 114 7.94 -5.53 19.98
N SER A 115 8.16 -4.72 21.01
CA SER A 115 8.34 -5.21 22.37
C SER A 115 7.60 -4.34 23.37
N PHE A 116 6.91 -4.94 24.33
CA PHE A 116 6.32 -4.24 25.47
C PHE A 116 5.97 -5.21 26.60
N ASN A 117 5.87 -4.66 27.82
CA ASN A 117 5.37 -5.37 28.98
C ASN A 117 4.00 -4.81 29.37
N LEU A 118 3.00 -5.68 29.40
CA LEU A 118 1.64 -5.40 29.82
C LEU A 118 1.44 -5.85 31.27
N THR A 119 0.92 -4.96 32.10
CA THR A 119 0.40 -5.28 33.43
C THR A 119 -1.09 -4.99 33.47
N VAL A 120 -1.89 -5.99 33.80
CA VAL A 120 -3.34 -5.87 33.98
C VAL A 120 -3.70 -6.15 35.43
N ASN A 121 -4.27 -5.17 36.11
CA ASN A 121 -4.80 -5.33 37.46
C ASN A 121 -6.32 -5.56 37.37
N TYR A 122 -6.81 -6.59 38.04
CA TYR A 122 -8.20 -7.02 37.93
C TYR A 122 -8.76 -7.52 39.27
N THR A 123 -10.08 -7.53 39.39
CA THR A 123 -10.81 -8.05 40.55
C THR A 123 -11.59 -9.28 40.13
N ILE A 124 -11.34 -10.41 40.78
CA ILE A 124 -12.14 -11.64 40.59
C ILE A 124 -13.45 -11.50 41.36
N THR A 125 -14.54 -12.10 40.85
CA THR A 125 -15.81 -12.28 41.57
C THR A 125 -15.54 -12.80 42.99
N GLY A 126 -15.84 -11.98 44.00
CA GLY A 126 -15.39 -12.19 45.40
C GLY A 126 -14.41 -11.14 45.94
N ASN A 127 -14.16 -10.05 45.19
CA ASN A 127 -13.36 -8.88 45.58
C ASN A 127 -11.87 -9.14 45.84
N ILE A 128 -11.30 -10.18 45.23
CA ILE A 128 -9.86 -10.45 45.31
C ILE A 128 -9.15 -9.68 44.19
N ALA A 129 -8.36 -8.67 44.58
CA ALA A 129 -7.50 -7.94 43.65
C ALA A 129 -6.30 -8.80 43.25
N ARG A 130 -6.05 -8.92 41.94
CA ARG A 130 -4.91 -9.63 41.36
C ARG A 130 -4.27 -8.81 40.24
N SER A 131 -3.08 -9.25 39.84
CA SER A 131 -2.34 -8.68 38.73
C SER A 131 -1.81 -9.79 37.84
N THR A 132 -1.83 -9.58 36.53
CA THR A 132 -1.13 -10.43 35.56
C THR A 132 -0.16 -9.59 34.74
N ASN A 133 0.99 -10.16 34.44
CA ASN A 133 2.00 -9.56 33.60
C ASN A 133 2.20 -10.41 32.34
N SER A 134 2.29 -9.76 31.19
CA SER A 134 2.57 -10.40 29.91
C SER A 134 3.64 -9.61 29.18
N SER A 135 4.57 -10.30 28.55
CA SER A 135 5.61 -9.68 27.73
C SER A 135 5.37 -10.06 26.29
N VAL A 136 5.39 -9.07 25.40
CA VAL A 136 5.39 -9.26 23.96
C VAL A 136 6.78 -8.90 23.46
N ASN A 137 7.37 -9.78 22.67
CA ASN A 137 8.62 -9.54 21.96
C ASN A 137 8.56 -10.26 20.62
N LEU A 138 8.38 -9.49 19.56
CA LEU A 138 8.17 -9.97 18.21
C LEU A 138 9.13 -9.27 17.25
N THR A 139 9.59 -10.02 16.26
CA THR A 139 10.27 -9.49 15.10
C THR A 139 9.60 -10.07 13.86
N GLY A 140 9.57 -9.26 12.81
CA GLY A 140 8.99 -9.68 11.54
C GLY A 140 9.65 -8.97 10.39
N LYS A 141 9.42 -9.50 9.19
CA LYS A 141 10.00 -9.00 7.96
C LYS A 141 9.14 -9.39 6.77
N GLY A 142 9.53 -8.84 5.63
CA GLY A 142 8.95 -9.14 4.34
C GLY A 142 7.75 -8.30 3.99
N TYR A 143 7.45 -8.28 2.70
CA TYR A 143 6.42 -7.44 2.10
C TYR A 143 5.76 -8.18 0.93
N LEU A 144 4.57 -7.71 0.57
CA LEU A 144 3.92 -8.02 -0.70
C LEU A 144 3.96 -6.75 -1.56
N MET A 145 4.29 -6.85 -2.83
CA MET A 145 4.37 -5.70 -3.74
C MET A 145 3.83 -6.03 -5.11
N GLU A 146 3.06 -5.10 -5.67
CA GLU A 146 2.68 -5.08 -7.08
C GLU A 146 3.34 -3.89 -7.78
N PHE A 147 3.77 -4.12 -9.03
CA PHE A 147 4.39 -3.10 -9.87
C PHE A 147 4.08 -3.35 -11.36
N GLY A 148 3.78 -2.26 -12.07
CA GLY A 148 3.59 -2.26 -13.52
C GLY A 148 4.39 -1.13 -14.17
N LEU A 149 5.04 -1.43 -15.29
CA LEU A 149 5.69 -0.41 -16.12
C LEU A 149 4.65 0.29 -17.00
N THR A 150 4.55 1.60 -16.84
CA THR A 150 3.65 2.48 -17.60
C THR A 150 4.47 3.37 -18.54
N ASN A 151 3.88 3.73 -19.69
CA ASN A 151 4.49 4.57 -20.72
C ASN A 151 3.84 5.96 -20.83
N PHE A 152 2.58 6.10 -20.39
CA PHE A 152 1.77 7.31 -20.52
C PHE A 152 1.48 8.00 -19.18
N VAL A 153 1.59 7.29 -18.06
CA VAL A 153 1.55 7.84 -16.70
C VAL A 153 2.80 7.46 -15.89
N SER A 154 3.02 8.13 -14.76
CA SER A 154 4.10 7.77 -13.83
C SER A 154 3.83 6.39 -13.22
N PRO A 155 4.80 5.46 -13.24
CA PRO A 155 4.62 4.14 -12.64
C PRO A 155 4.38 4.21 -11.13
N GLU A 156 3.43 3.42 -10.65
CA GLU A 156 3.13 3.27 -9.23
C GLU A 156 3.44 1.84 -8.77
N SER A 157 3.94 1.72 -7.55
CA SER A 157 4.07 0.44 -6.85
C SER A 157 3.22 0.45 -5.59
N PHE A 158 2.55 -0.67 -5.33
CA PHE A 158 1.69 -0.88 -4.17
C PHE A 158 2.33 -1.95 -3.30
N MET A 159 2.63 -1.64 -2.04
CA MET A 159 3.38 -2.51 -1.15
C MET A 159 2.73 -2.62 0.21
N ILE A 160 2.51 -3.83 0.70
CA ILE A 160 2.05 -4.08 2.08
C ILE A 160 3.25 -4.42 2.97
N GLN A 161 3.40 -3.64 4.05
CA GLN A 161 4.46 -3.74 5.04
C GLN A 161 3.83 -3.74 6.44
N ASP A 162 3.94 -4.83 7.21
CA ASP A 162 3.27 -4.96 8.53
C ASP A 162 1.77 -4.59 8.50
N GLY A 163 1.08 -4.91 7.40
CA GLY A 163 -0.34 -4.57 7.20
C GLY A 163 -0.61 -3.15 6.71
N ASP A 164 0.37 -2.25 6.73
CA ASP A 164 0.26 -0.91 6.16
C ASP A 164 0.48 -0.95 4.63
N LEU A 165 -0.34 -0.24 3.86
CA LEU A 165 -0.20 -0.14 2.41
C LEU A 165 0.62 1.10 2.06
N VAL A 166 1.85 0.91 1.61
CA VAL A 166 2.69 1.96 1.04
C VAL A 166 2.51 1.99 -0.48
N THR A 167 2.23 3.17 -1.01
CA THR A 167 2.23 3.44 -2.46
C THR A 167 3.44 4.27 -2.82
N SER A 168 4.11 3.99 -3.94
CA SER A 168 5.30 4.74 -4.38
C SER A 168 5.25 5.05 -5.86
N TYR A 169 5.43 6.33 -6.22
CA TYR A 169 5.21 6.91 -7.55
C TYR A 169 6.47 6.93 -8.46
N GLY A 170 7.52 6.16 -8.12
CA GLY A 170 8.78 6.14 -8.86
C GLY A 170 9.63 7.41 -8.68
N LEU A 171 10.92 7.26 -8.34
CA LEU A 171 11.87 8.35 -8.01
C LEU A 171 11.43 9.18 -6.75
N PRO A 172 12.35 9.88 -6.04
CA PRO A 172 12.41 9.85 -4.57
C PRO A 172 11.51 10.90 -3.88
N GLY A 173 10.32 11.17 -4.40
CA GLY A 173 9.55 12.34 -3.99
C GLY A 173 8.16 12.07 -3.42
N GLN A 174 7.46 11.08 -3.97
CA GLN A 174 6.05 10.91 -3.65
C GLN A 174 5.79 9.44 -3.43
N SER A 175 5.36 9.15 -2.22
CA SER A 175 4.86 7.86 -1.80
C SER A 175 3.93 8.22 -0.64
N VAL A 176 2.83 7.52 -0.47
CA VAL A 176 1.88 7.74 0.62
C VAL A 176 1.51 6.39 1.19
N SER A 177 1.25 6.32 2.49
CA SER A 177 0.73 5.09 3.07
C SER A 177 -0.75 5.23 3.44
N TYR A 178 -1.46 4.12 3.29
CA TYR A 178 -2.89 3.94 3.49
C TYR A 178 -3.12 2.72 4.36
N GLY A 179 -4.20 2.76 5.15
CA GLY A 179 -4.60 1.64 5.98
C GLY A 179 -4.36 1.89 7.47
N PRO A 180 -4.79 0.95 8.32
CA PRO A 180 -4.58 1.07 9.75
C PRO A 180 -3.12 0.86 10.08
N MET A 181 -2.50 1.86 10.70
CA MET A 181 -1.14 1.74 11.20
C MET A 181 -1.03 0.58 12.20
N PRO A 182 0.11 -0.15 12.22
CA PRO A 182 0.36 -1.19 13.21
C PRO A 182 0.41 -0.66 14.64
N VAL A 183 0.55 0.66 14.80
CA VAL A 183 0.43 1.33 16.09
C VAL A 183 -0.58 2.46 15.94
N PHE A 184 -1.66 2.35 16.70
CA PHE A 184 -2.71 3.35 16.76
C PHE A 184 -2.95 3.73 18.22
N ILE A 185 -2.97 5.04 18.49
CA ILE A 185 -3.22 5.59 19.82
C ILE A 185 -4.40 6.55 19.69
N SER A 186 -5.44 6.34 20.48
CA SER A 186 -6.58 7.24 20.56
C SER A 186 -6.60 7.94 21.91
N ASN A 187 -6.57 9.28 21.89
CA ASN A 187 -6.53 10.14 23.06
C ASN A 187 -7.92 10.70 23.45
N ASN A 188 -9.00 9.98 23.16
CA ASN A 188 -10.37 10.46 23.37
C ASN A 188 -10.83 10.47 24.86
N THR A 189 -10.02 9.92 25.77
CA THR A 189 -10.30 9.90 27.22
C THR A 189 -9.09 10.37 28.03
N SER A 190 -9.23 10.54 29.35
CA SER A 190 -8.12 10.91 30.25
C SER A 190 -6.94 9.93 30.26
N LYS A 191 -7.13 8.73 29.70
CA LYS A 191 -6.08 7.75 29.39
C LYS A 191 -6.14 7.36 27.90
N PRO A 192 -5.00 7.16 27.22
CA PRO A 192 -4.98 6.71 25.84
C PRO A 192 -5.55 5.28 25.69
N ALA A 193 -6.18 5.00 24.56
CA ALA A 193 -6.45 3.65 24.08
C ALA A 193 -5.35 3.24 23.09
N LEU A 194 -4.76 2.06 23.27
CA LEU A 194 -3.66 1.57 22.43
C LEU A 194 -4.12 0.36 21.60
N LYS A 195 -4.03 0.45 20.28
CA LYS A 195 -4.17 -0.70 19.38
C LYS A 195 -2.83 -0.94 18.70
N THR A 196 -2.33 -2.16 18.79
CA THR A 196 -1.06 -2.56 18.19
C THR A 196 -1.23 -3.85 17.41
N SER A 197 -0.74 -3.90 16.18
CA SER A 197 -0.63 -5.12 15.39
C SER A 197 0.80 -5.41 14.94
N ALA A 198 1.06 -6.67 14.60
CA ALA A 198 2.33 -7.14 14.05
C ALA A 198 2.09 -8.30 13.07
N ILE A 199 2.27 -8.03 11.78
CA ILE A 199 1.98 -8.91 10.65
C ILE A 199 3.28 -9.12 9.88
N SER A 200 3.75 -10.35 9.84
CA SER A 200 4.95 -10.70 9.08
C SER A 200 4.63 -11.62 7.92
N VAL A 201 5.45 -11.55 6.86
CA VAL A 201 5.33 -12.43 5.71
C VAL A 201 6.35 -13.57 5.86
N ALA A 202 5.91 -14.80 5.66
CA ALA A 202 6.76 -16.00 5.67
C ALA A 202 6.59 -16.81 4.39
N GLY A 203 7.55 -17.70 4.12
CA GLY A 203 7.56 -18.57 2.94
C GLY A 203 8.76 -18.31 2.06
N TYR A 204 8.66 -18.76 0.80
CA TYR A 204 9.65 -18.48 -0.23
C TYR A 204 9.27 -17.22 -1.00
N PRO A 205 10.26 -16.47 -1.52
CA PRO A 205 9.96 -15.40 -2.45
C PRO A 205 9.21 -15.94 -3.67
N VAL A 206 8.17 -15.23 -4.09
CA VAL A 206 7.34 -15.57 -5.24
C VAL A 206 7.22 -14.30 -6.07
N THR A 207 7.41 -14.42 -7.38
CA THR A 207 7.11 -13.36 -8.34
C THR A 207 6.30 -13.97 -9.47
N LEU A 208 5.14 -13.41 -9.75
CA LEU A 208 4.29 -13.80 -10.86
C LEU A 208 4.09 -12.60 -11.78
N SER A 209 4.19 -12.82 -13.09
CA SER A 209 3.91 -11.81 -14.09
C SER A 209 3.02 -12.36 -15.19
N GLN A 210 1.89 -11.70 -15.44
CA GLN A 210 0.90 -12.12 -16.44
C GLN A 210 -0.03 -10.95 -16.85
N VAL A 211 -0.96 -11.24 -17.75
CA VAL A 211 -2.09 -10.38 -18.15
C VAL A 211 -3.39 -11.01 -17.65
N GLY A 212 -4.34 -10.20 -17.18
CA GLY A 212 -5.59 -10.62 -16.54
C GLY A 212 -5.64 -10.30 -15.05
N SER A 213 -5.85 -11.30 -14.21
CA SER A 213 -5.80 -11.17 -12.76
C SER A 213 -5.28 -12.48 -12.14
N VAL A 214 -4.81 -12.40 -10.90
CA VAL A 214 -4.35 -13.56 -10.12
C VAL A 214 -5.05 -13.62 -8.77
N LEU A 215 -5.40 -14.82 -8.33
CA LEU A 215 -5.92 -15.05 -7.00
C LEU A 215 -4.78 -15.27 -5.99
N VAL A 216 -4.41 -14.23 -5.24
CA VAL A 216 -3.45 -14.35 -4.15
C VAL A 216 -4.12 -14.97 -2.93
N THR A 217 -3.65 -16.17 -2.56
CA THR A 217 -4.15 -16.91 -1.38
C THR A 217 -3.08 -16.95 -0.30
N MET A 218 -3.43 -16.48 0.90
CA MET A 218 -2.56 -16.42 2.07
C MET A 218 -3.13 -17.21 3.24
N ALA A 219 -2.33 -18.08 3.85
CA ALA A 219 -2.65 -18.76 5.09
C ALA A 219 -2.11 -17.97 6.29
N VAL A 220 -2.92 -17.88 7.35
CA VAL A 220 -2.56 -17.24 8.62
C VAL A 220 -2.05 -18.30 9.60
N SER A 221 -0.91 -18.02 10.22
CA SER A 221 -0.28 -18.88 11.24
C SER A 221 0.28 -18.06 12.40
N ASN A 222 0.62 -18.72 13.51
CA ASN A 222 1.22 -18.11 14.70
C ASN A 222 0.42 -16.93 15.25
N TYR A 223 -0.91 -17.04 15.22
CA TYR A 223 -1.80 -16.00 15.70
C TYR A 223 -1.74 -15.86 17.23
N SER A 224 -1.58 -14.63 17.70
CA SER A 224 -1.68 -14.26 19.11
C SER A 224 -2.40 -12.93 19.24
N ALA A 225 -3.42 -12.87 20.09
CA ALA A 225 -4.17 -11.65 20.31
C ALA A 225 -4.69 -11.57 21.75
N PHE A 226 -4.89 -10.35 22.22
CA PHE A 226 -5.65 -10.06 23.43
C PHE A 226 -6.28 -8.68 23.32
N SER A 227 -7.38 -8.47 24.04
CA SER A 227 -8.02 -7.17 24.15
C SER A 227 -8.54 -6.99 25.57
N TYR A 228 -8.19 -5.87 26.19
CA TYR A 228 -8.64 -5.51 27.53
C TYR A 228 -9.07 -4.05 27.56
N SER A 229 -10.16 -3.78 28.30
CA SER A 229 -10.66 -2.44 28.56
C SER A 229 -10.97 -2.28 30.02
N VAL A 230 -10.59 -1.15 30.62
CA VAL A 230 -10.89 -0.85 32.02
C VAL A 230 -12.40 -0.81 32.23
N GLY A 231 -12.85 -1.35 33.37
CA GLY A 231 -14.27 -1.45 33.74
C GLY A 231 -15.03 -2.61 33.09
N HIS A 232 -14.40 -3.37 32.19
CA HIS A 232 -15.04 -4.49 31.50
C HIS A 232 -14.62 -5.84 32.09
N GLN A 233 -15.47 -6.86 31.89
CA GLN A 233 -15.26 -8.22 32.37
C GLN A 233 -14.58 -9.09 31.30
N TYR A 234 -13.55 -9.82 31.69
CA TYR A 234 -12.83 -10.77 30.83
C TYR A 234 -12.55 -12.07 31.58
N LEU A 235 -12.34 -13.15 30.82
CA LEU A 235 -11.88 -14.42 31.36
C LEU A 235 -10.36 -14.39 31.49
N ILE A 236 -9.84 -14.16 32.71
CA ILE A 236 -8.40 -14.10 32.98
C ILE A 236 -8.03 -15.29 33.86
N GLY A 237 -7.16 -16.17 33.36
CA GLY A 237 -6.77 -17.40 34.07
C GLY A 237 -7.96 -18.28 34.46
N GLY A 238 -8.98 -18.35 33.59
CA GLY A 238 -10.20 -19.15 33.81
C GLY A 238 -11.24 -18.52 34.73
N ASN A 239 -11.01 -17.31 35.27
CA ASN A 239 -11.95 -16.62 36.15
C ASN A 239 -12.50 -15.35 35.50
N LEU A 240 -13.82 -15.12 35.64
CA LEU A 240 -14.43 -13.86 35.22
C LEU A 240 -13.94 -12.73 36.13
N SER A 241 -13.32 -11.72 35.52
CA SER A 241 -12.56 -10.69 36.22
C SER A 241 -12.87 -9.31 35.64
N VAL A 242 -13.13 -8.32 36.50
CA VAL A 242 -13.27 -6.91 36.09
C VAL A 242 -11.89 -6.28 36.03
N VAL A 243 -11.54 -5.66 34.90
CA VAL A 243 -10.25 -4.97 34.74
C VAL A 243 -10.30 -3.61 35.43
N ASN A 244 -9.43 -3.39 36.41
CA ASN A 244 -9.37 -2.16 37.19
C ASN A 244 -8.40 -1.15 36.58
N SER A 245 -7.24 -1.62 36.10
CA SER A 245 -6.25 -0.77 35.45
C SER A 245 -5.35 -1.56 34.51
N ILE A 246 -4.87 -0.88 33.49
CA ILE A 246 -3.97 -1.42 32.48
C ILE A 246 -2.78 -0.47 32.41
N SER A 247 -1.57 -1.02 32.49
CA SER A 247 -0.34 -0.26 32.26
C SER A 247 0.57 -1.00 31.30
N VAL A 248 1.14 -0.24 30.37
CA VAL A 248 2.15 -0.70 29.42
C VAL A 248 3.48 -0.09 29.82
N SER A 249 4.55 -0.87 29.78
CA SER A 249 5.90 -0.41 30.07
C SER A 249 6.88 -0.93 29.03
N ASN A 250 7.95 -0.15 28.80
CA ASN A 250 8.98 -0.42 27.81
C ASN A 250 8.38 -0.71 26.41
N TYR A 251 7.37 0.07 26.01
CA TYR A 251 6.81 -0.06 24.67
C TYR A 251 7.83 0.44 23.66
N HIS A 252 8.19 -0.42 22.73
CA HIS A 252 9.11 -0.11 21.65
C HIS A 252 8.64 -0.79 20.38
N TYR A 253 8.29 0.01 19.39
CA TYR A 253 8.00 -0.43 18.04
C TYR A 253 9.03 0.20 17.10
N TYR A 254 9.68 -0.61 16.27
CA TYR A 254 10.72 -0.16 15.35
C TYR A 254 10.45 -0.76 13.98
N VAL A 255 10.62 0.06 12.94
CA VAL A 255 10.52 -0.33 11.54
C VAL A 255 11.78 0.15 10.83
N ARG A 256 12.34 -0.71 9.98
CA ARG A 256 13.35 -0.36 9.00
C ARG A 256 12.76 -0.53 7.60
N THR A 257 12.78 0.54 6.82
CA THR A 257 12.18 0.59 5.49
C THR A 257 12.78 1.75 4.68
N PRO A 258 13.00 1.59 3.36
CA PRO A 258 13.38 2.72 2.52
C PRO A 258 12.25 3.77 2.43
N TYR A 259 11.02 3.39 2.73
CA TYR A 259 9.83 4.26 2.73
C TYR A 259 9.58 4.93 4.09
N TYR A 260 10.64 5.22 4.85
CA TYR A 260 10.52 5.71 6.23
C TYR A 260 9.85 7.10 6.30
N SER A 261 9.96 7.92 5.26
CA SER A 261 9.28 9.22 5.24
C SER A 261 7.75 9.05 5.13
N GLN A 262 7.29 8.02 4.42
CA GLN A 262 5.87 7.69 4.26
C GLN A 262 5.29 7.08 5.52
N TRP A 263 5.99 6.09 6.07
CA TRP A 263 5.63 5.53 7.36
C TRP A 263 5.54 6.61 8.44
N ASN A 264 6.42 7.61 8.39
CA ASN A 264 6.39 8.72 9.34
C ASN A 264 5.18 9.63 9.10
N TYR A 265 4.86 9.94 7.85
CA TYR A 265 3.64 10.69 7.49
C TYR A 265 2.38 9.98 7.99
N SER A 266 2.29 8.67 7.76
CA SER A 266 1.11 7.88 8.12
C SER A 266 0.99 7.63 9.63
N LEU A 267 2.12 7.42 10.31
CA LEU A 267 2.13 7.41 11.78
C LEU A 267 1.70 8.76 12.34
N TYR A 268 2.18 9.87 11.78
CA TYR A 268 1.77 11.19 12.23
C TYR A 268 0.29 11.45 12.01
N SER A 269 -0.25 11.13 10.82
CA SER A 269 -1.66 11.34 10.50
C SER A 269 -2.56 10.45 11.36
N SER A 270 -2.15 9.20 11.60
CA SER A 270 -2.85 8.26 12.46
C SER A 270 -2.87 8.68 13.93
N LEU A 271 -1.78 9.26 14.44
CA LEU A 271 -1.66 9.64 15.85
C LEU A 271 -2.27 11.02 16.14
N ASN A 272 -2.13 11.99 15.23
CA ASN A 272 -2.62 13.35 15.43
C ASN A 272 -4.02 13.60 14.87
N SER A 273 -4.65 12.59 14.25
CA SER A 273 -5.96 12.73 13.56
C SER A 273 -6.02 13.90 12.57
N SER A 274 -4.86 14.33 12.06
CA SER A 274 -4.71 15.46 11.14
C SER A 274 -3.38 15.35 10.40
N ALA A 275 -3.40 15.63 9.10
CA ALA A 275 -2.20 15.80 8.27
C ALA A 275 -1.81 17.28 8.08
N THR A 276 -2.65 18.23 8.50
CA THR A 276 -2.50 19.66 8.12
C THR A 276 -1.34 20.37 8.82
N ALA A 277 -0.88 19.83 9.96
CA ALA A 277 0.28 20.33 10.70
C ALA A 277 1.54 19.49 10.47
N PHE A 278 1.50 18.48 9.58
CA PHE A 278 2.66 17.65 9.31
C PHE A 278 3.72 18.47 8.56
N ASN A 279 4.83 18.74 9.23
CA ASN A 279 6.06 19.18 8.60
C ASN A 279 6.89 17.92 8.31
N PRO A 280 7.31 17.65 7.06
CA PRO A 280 8.15 16.50 6.75
C PRO A 280 9.36 16.49 7.67
N HIS A 281 9.34 15.58 8.63
CA HIS A 281 10.38 15.42 9.63
C HIS A 281 11.56 14.70 8.97
N PRO A 282 12.68 15.38 8.65
CA PRO A 282 13.83 14.74 8.02
C PRO A 282 14.43 13.67 8.95
N ALA A 283 15.25 12.80 8.38
CA ALA A 283 16.01 11.84 9.18
C ALA A 283 16.81 12.56 10.28
N GLY A 284 16.81 12.01 11.49
CA GLY A 284 17.43 12.60 12.68
C GLY A 284 16.49 13.46 13.52
N THR A 285 15.20 13.50 13.21
CA THR A 285 14.20 14.26 14.00
C THR A 285 13.39 13.37 14.93
N LEU A 286 12.74 14.00 15.90
CA LEU A 286 11.79 13.37 16.80
C LEU A 286 10.56 14.25 16.96
N TRP A 287 9.43 13.62 17.23
CA TRP A 287 8.19 14.28 17.63
C TRP A 287 7.49 13.45 18.70
N LYS A 288 6.50 14.05 19.36
CA LYS A 288 5.78 13.40 20.47
C LYS A 288 4.29 13.44 20.21
N ASP A 289 3.62 12.37 20.62
CA ASP A 289 2.16 12.32 20.77
C ASP A 289 1.83 11.82 22.19
N GLY A 290 1.36 12.76 23.03
CA GLY A 290 1.18 12.52 24.45
C GLY A 290 2.46 12.04 25.12
N ASN A 291 2.46 10.80 25.60
CA ASN A 291 3.64 10.19 26.23
C ASN A 291 4.61 9.60 25.18
N PHE A 292 4.10 9.12 24.06
CA PHE A 292 4.89 8.39 23.07
C PHE A 292 5.86 9.32 22.34
N THR A 293 7.11 8.89 22.23
CA THR A 293 8.14 9.57 21.46
C THR A 293 8.39 8.81 20.16
N VAL A 294 8.29 9.50 19.04
CA VAL A 294 8.60 8.97 17.71
C VAL A 294 9.92 9.54 17.25
N THR A 295 10.85 8.68 16.86
CA THR A 295 12.16 9.04 16.30
C THR A 295 12.22 8.58 14.86
N VAL A 296 12.60 9.49 13.96
CA VAL A 296 12.74 9.24 12.53
C VAL A 296 14.22 9.14 12.20
N GLY A 297 14.70 7.94 11.88
CA GLY A 297 16.07 7.67 11.44
C GLY A 297 16.22 7.70 9.92
N SER A 298 17.46 7.58 9.42
CA SER A 298 17.70 7.35 7.99
C SER A 298 17.32 5.90 7.64
N GLY A 299 16.17 5.71 7.01
CA GLY A 299 15.66 4.37 6.68
C GLY A 299 14.98 3.63 7.83
N SER A 300 14.59 4.33 8.91
CA SER A 300 13.88 3.71 10.03
C SER A 300 12.99 4.66 10.81
N ILE A 301 12.05 4.09 11.56
CA ILE A 301 11.20 4.80 12.51
C ILE A 301 11.10 3.97 13.78
N SER A 302 11.14 4.63 14.93
CA SER A 302 10.87 4.00 16.22
C SER A 302 9.84 4.79 17.02
N ILE A 303 8.94 4.09 17.67
CA ILE A 303 8.01 4.63 18.68
C ILE A 303 8.43 4.04 20.02
N PHE A 304 8.66 4.90 21.01
CA PHE A 304 9.10 4.50 22.34
C PHE A 304 8.24 5.14 23.42
N GLU A 305 7.88 4.34 24.42
CA GLU A 305 7.27 4.80 25.66
C GLU A 305 7.78 3.98 26.86
N LYS A 306 8.22 4.67 27.93
CA LYS A 306 8.75 4.01 29.12
C LYS A 306 7.64 3.42 29.99
N ARG A 307 6.57 4.18 30.24
CA ARG A 307 5.43 3.73 31.04
C ARG A 307 4.18 4.59 30.77
N VAL A 308 3.11 3.95 30.34
CA VAL A 308 1.80 4.58 30.11
C VAL A 308 0.67 3.79 30.74
N SER A 309 -0.29 4.49 31.36
CA SER A 309 -1.56 3.89 31.78
C SER A 309 -2.59 4.09 30.67
N VAL A 310 -3.25 3.01 30.25
CA VAL A 310 -4.19 3.04 29.12
C VAL A 310 -5.62 2.75 29.59
N SER A 311 -6.61 3.26 28.86
CA SER A 311 -8.03 2.95 29.08
C SER A 311 -8.41 1.60 28.47
N SER A 312 -7.77 1.25 27.35
CA SER A 312 -7.88 -0.05 26.69
C SER A 312 -6.59 -0.39 25.95
N ILE A 313 -6.37 -1.68 25.75
CA ILE A 313 -5.31 -2.22 24.89
C ILE A 313 -5.88 -3.31 24.00
N GLN A 314 -5.58 -3.24 22.70
CA GLN A 314 -5.81 -4.31 21.74
C GLN A 314 -4.47 -4.68 21.11
N PHE A 315 -4.17 -5.97 21.11
CA PHE A 315 -2.98 -6.52 20.47
C PHE A 315 -3.36 -7.67 19.54
N GLN A 316 -2.78 -7.70 18.35
CA GLN A 316 -2.91 -8.80 17.42
C GLN A 316 -1.60 -9.02 16.67
N SER A 317 -1.14 -10.26 16.58
CA SER A 317 0.03 -10.61 15.79
C SER A 317 -0.17 -11.93 15.08
N TYR A 318 0.37 -12.05 13.88
CA TYR A 318 0.33 -13.28 13.12
C TYR A 318 1.31 -13.25 11.95
N VAL A 319 1.51 -14.41 11.34
CA VAL A 319 2.36 -14.61 10.17
C VAL A 319 1.48 -15.01 9.00
N VAL A 320 1.58 -14.29 7.88
CA VAL A 320 0.96 -14.67 6.61
C VAL A 320 1.94 -15.41 5.73
N ARG A 321 1.48 -16.49 5.10
CA ARG A 321 2.24 -17.23 4.08
C ARG A 321 1.42 -17.30 2.81
N ILE A 322 2.00 -16.91 1.69
CA ILE A 322 1.38 -17.14 0.38
C ILE A 322 1.44 -18.63 0.06
N ILE A 323 0.27 -19.21 -0.21
CA ILE A 323 0.09 -20.63 -0.49
C ILE A 323 -0.43 -20.90 -1.92
N GLY A 324 -0.82 -19.86 -2.64
CA GLY A 324 -1.24 -19.94 -4.04
C GLY A 324 -1.25 -18.56 -4.71
N THR A 325 -0.85 -18.56 -5.97
CA THR A 325 -0.95 -17.46 -6.94
C THR A 325 -1.36 -18.11 -8.26
#